data_AF-A0A957NJZ9-F1
#
_entry.id   AF-A0A957NJZ9-F1
#
_cell.length_a   1.000
_cell.length_b   1.000
_cell.length_c   1.000
_cell.angle_alpha   90.00
_cell.angle_beta   90.00
_cell.angle_gamma   90.00
#
_symmetry.space_group_name_H-M   'P 1'
#
loop_
_entity.id
_entity.type
_entity.pdbx_description
1 polymer ?
#
loop_
_entity_poly.entity_id
_entity_poly.type
_entity_poly.pdbx_seq_one_letter_code
_entity_poly.pdbx_strand_id
1 'polypeptide(L)'
;MLRHMPFIGNFPISQTFGENGNGAGGEAGPSIGHNGLDFATPIGTPVVAVQNGAVLAAGTDPAGYGEYVVLGHDWGQSLYAHLHEMHVVRG
;
A
#
# COMPACT_ATOMS: atom_id res chain seq x y z
N MET A 1 -11.78 -19.52 4.82
CA MET A 1 -10.45 -18.87 4.66
C MET A 1 -10.60 -17.44 5.16
N LEU A 2 -9.93 -17.06 6.24
CA LEU A 2 -9.94 -15.67 6.70
C LEU A 2 -9.05 -14.87 5.73
N ARG A 3 -9.68 -14.03 4.91
CA ARG A 3 -8.98 -13.05 4.08
C ARG A 3 -8.38 -12.02 5.04
N HIS A 4 -7.07 -12.08 5.27
CA HIS A 4 -6.38 -11.13 6.15
C HIS A 4 -6.28 -9.78 5.42
N MET A 5 -7.34 -8.98 5.54
CA MET A 5 -7.35 -7.61 5.06
C MET A 5 -6.48 -6.75 5.98
N PRO A 6 -5.84 -5.69 5.44
CA PRO A 6 -5.07 -4.76 6.27
C PRO A 6 -5.97 -3.81 7.08
N PHE A 7 -7.25 -4.12 7.27
CA PHE A 7 -8.22 -3.32 8.03
C PHE A 7 -9.43 -4.17 8.41
N ILE A 8 -10.22 -3.68 9.36
CA ILE A 8 -11.53 -4.26 9.73
C ILE A 8 -12.63 -3.48 9.00
N GLY A 9 -13.42 -4.16 8.19
CA GLY A 9 -14.54 -3.56 7.46
C GLY A 9 -14.65 -4.08 6.03
N ASN A 10 -15.63 -3.55 5.29
CA ASN A 10 -15.80 -3.83 3.88
C ASN A 10 -15.73 -2.51 3.10
N PHE A 11 -14.57 -2.23 2.51
CA PHE A 11 -14.33 -1.05 1.70
C PHE A 11 -14.14 -1.46 0.24
N PRO A 12 -14.73 -0.73 -0.72
CA PRO A 12 -14.57 -1.06 -2.12
C PRO A 12 -13.12 -0.80 -2.57
N ILE A 13 -12.66 -1.61 -3.53
CA ILE A 13 -11.44 -1.31 -4.26
C ILE A 13 -11.73 -0.14 -5.18
N SER A 14 -11.01 0.96 -5.01
CA SER A 14 -11.10 2.14 -5.86
C SER A 14 -10.15 2.07 -7.05
N GLN A 15 -9.02 1.37 -6.90
CA GLN A 15 -8.05 1.17 -7.97
C GLN A 15 -7.39 -0.21 -7.86
N THR A 16 -7.35 -0.93 -8.98
CA THR A 16 -6.80 -2.28 -9.07
C THR A 16 -5.30 -2.27 -9.41
N PHE A 17 -4.65 -3.42 -9.22
CA PHE A 17 -3.27 -3.61 -9.68
C PHE A 17 -3.22 -3.56 -11.21
N GLY A 18 -2.24 -2.84 -11.74
CA GLY A 18 -2.03 -2.65 -13.18
C GLY A 18 -2.91 -1.57 -13.82
N GLU A 19 -3.84 -1.00 -13.06
CA GLU A 19 -4.72 0.07 -13.54
C GLU A 19 -3.92 1.31 -13.94
N ASN A 20 -4.38 2.02 -14.98
CA ASN A 20 -3.66 3.14 -15.61
C ASN A 20 -2.30 2.78 -16.23
N GLY A 21 -2.01 1.48 -16.42
CA GLY A 21 -0.90 1.03 -17.25
C GLY A 21 -1.14 1.40 -18.72
N ASN A 22 -0.10 1.84 -19.43
CA ASN A 22 -0.20 2.30 -20.82
C ASN A 22 0.16 1.22 -21.85
N GLY A 23 0.23 -0.07 -21.46
CA GLY A 23 0.61 -1.16 -22.37
C GLY A 23 2.00 -0.92 -22.98
N ALA A 24 2.21 -1.26 -24.26
CA ALA A 24 3.50 -1.23 -24.99
C ALA A 24 4.21 0.15 -25.13
N GLY A 25 3.91 1.10 -24.25
CA GLY A 25 4.67 2.32 -24.03
C GLY A 25 4.13 3.52 -24.77
N GLY A 26 3.75 4.54 -23.99
CA GLY A 26 3.87 5.92 -24.48
C GLY A 26 5.34 6.30 -24.64
N GLU A 27 5.62 7.58 -24.93
CA GLU A 27 6.97 8.14 -25.17
C GLU A 27 8.03 7.79 -24.08
N ALA A 28 7.61 7.40 -22.88
CA ALA A 28 8.46 6.98 -21.76
C ALA A 28 8.69 5.46 -21.62
N GLY A 29 8.10 4.63 -22.50
CA GLY A 29 8.11 3.17 -22.42
C GLY A 29 6.92 2.58 -21.65
N PRO A 30 6.80 1.23 -21.63
CA PRO A 30 5.70 0.52 -21.00
C PRO A 30 5.72 0.71 -19.48
N SER A 31 4.66 1.33 -18.95
CA SER A 31 4.34 1.37 -17.53
C SER A 31 3.39 0.22 -17.21
N ILE A 32 3.78 -0.59 -16.22
CA ILE A 32 2.92 -1.62 -15.64
C ILE A 32 1.69 -1.05 -14.93
N GLY A 33 1.58 0.27 -14.78
CA GLY A 33 0.46 0.92 -14.10
C GLY A 33 0.60 0.88 -12.58
N HIS A 34 -0.53 0.90 -11.89
CA HIS A 34 -0.61 0.91 -10.44
C HIS A 34 -0.01 -0.35 -9.82
N ASN A 35 0.97 -0.19 -8.93
CA ASN A 35 1.71 -1.30 -8.32
C ASN A 35 1.09 -1.81 -7.00
N GLY A 36 -0.17 -1.45 -6.72
CA GLY A 36 -0.87 -1.81 -5.48
C GLY A 36 -2.37 -2.03 -5.66
N LEU A 37 -3.08 -2.04 -4.54
CA LEU A 37 -4.54 -2.03 -4.47
C LEU A 37 -4.97 -0.87 -3.59
N ASP A 38 -5.84 -0.02 -4.11
CA ASP A 38 -6.41 1.09 -3.34
C ASP A 38 -7.78 0.72 -2.83
N PHE A 39 -8.00 0.98 -1.54
CA PHE A 39 -9.28 0.79 -0.88
C PHE A 39 -9.81 2.16 -0.44
N ALA A 40 -11.08 2.45 -0.74
CA ALA A 40 -11.72 3.70 -0.35
C ALA A 40 -12.11 3.68 1.13
N THR A 41 -11.12 3.86 2.01
CA THR A 41 -11.29 3.89 3.47
C THR A 41 -11.54 5.31 3.97
N PRO A 42 -12.43 5.54 4.94
CA PRO A 42 -12.49 6.81 5.67
C PRO A 42 -11.17 7.13 6.38
N ILE A 43 -10.83 8.42 6.51
CA ILE A 43 -9.69 8.87 7.30
C ILE A 43 -9.81 8.35 8.74
N GLY A 44 -8.70 7.86 9.30
CA GLY A 44 -8.65 7.28 10.64
C GLY A 44 -9.04 5.80 10.72
N THR A 45 -9.33 5.14 9.59
CA THR A 45 -9.53 3.69 9.57
C THR A 45 -8.25 2.98 10.03
N PRO A 46 -8.29 2.13 11.07
CA PRO A 46 -7.10 1.41 11.51
C PRO A 46 -6.56 0.49 10.42
N VAL A 47 -5.29 0.67 10.07
CA VAL A 47 -4.54 -0.19 9.16
C VAL A 47 -3.64 -1.12 9.97
N VAL A 48 -3.70 -2.41 9.69
CA VAL A 48 -2.90 -3.45 10.35
C VAL A 48 -2.06 -4.21 9.34
N ALA A 49 -0.96 -4.79 9.83
CA ALA A 49 -0.09 -5.62 9.02
C ALA A 49 -0.85 -6.83 8.45
N VAL A 50 -0.71 -7.09 7.15
CA VAL A 50 -1.29 -8.28 6.51
C VAL A 50 -0.67 -9.59 7.00
N GLN A 51 0.55 -9.51 7.54
CA GLN A 51 1.26 -10.60 8.20
C GLN A 51 2.35 -10.04 9.14
N ASN A 52 2.82 -10.86 10.08
CA ASN A 52 4.01 -10.58 10.88
C ASN A 52 5.21 -10.20 10.01
N GLY A 53 5.98 -9.21 10.46
CA GLY A 53 7.17 -8.72 9.78
C GLY A 53 7.89 -7.65 10.60
N ALA A 54 9.00 -7.15 10.06
CA ALA A 54 9.77 -6.07 10.66
C ALA A 54 9.53 -4.76 9.89
N VAL A 55 9.49 -3.62 10.60
CA VAL A 55 9.36 -2.32 9.96
C VAL A 55 10.68 -1.94 9.31
N LEU A 56 10.74 -2.03 7.98
CA LEU A 56 11.92 -1.66 7.20
C LEU A 56 12.01 -0.15 6.99
N ALA A 57 10.85 0.50 6.81
CA ALA A 57 10.72 1.94 6.70
C ALA A 57 9.38 2.43 7.29
N ALA A 58 9.42 3.60 7.91
CA ALA A 58 8.26 4.38 8.31
C ALA A 58 8.63 5.85 8.10
N GLY A 59 7.90 6.57 7.27
CA GLY A 59 8.28 7.93 6.89
C GLY A 59 7.25 8.63 6.01
N THR A 60 7.64 9.76 5.44
CA THR A 60 6.78 10.58 4.57
C THR A 60 7.44 10.77 3.21
N ASP A 61 6.70 10.46 2.16
CA ASP A 61 7.05 10.72 0.77
C ASP A 61 6.08 11.75 0.17
N PRO A 62 6.45 13.03 0.06
CA PRO A 62 5.58 14.06 -0.49
C PRO A 62 5.36 13.95 -2.00
N ALA A 63 6.14 13.13 -2.71
CA ALA A 63 6.07 13.00 -4.17
C ALA A 63 5.11 11.88 -4.63
N GLY A 64 4.68 11.02 -3.70
CA GLY A 64 3.85 9.87 -4.04
C GLY A 64 3.09 9.35 -2.83
N TYR A 65 3.77 8.59 -1.97
CA TYR A 65 3.08 7.76 -0.99
C TYR A 65 2.49 8.48 0.22
N GLY A 66 2.79 9.76 0.46
CA GLY A 66 2.40 10.44 1.70
C GLY A 66 3.06 9.77 2.91
N GLU A 67 2.37 9.68 4.05
CA GLU A 67 2.86 8.81 5.14
C GLU A 67 2.75 7.35 4.75
N TYR A 68 3.85 6.62 4.92
CA TYR A 68 3.96 5.24 4.50
C TYR A 68 4.77 4.37 5.45
N VAL A 69 4.44 3.09 5.45
CA VAL A 69 5.17 2.04 6.17
C VAL A 69 5.50 0.92 5.20
N VAL A 70 6.73 0.42 5.25
CA VAL A 70 7.17 -0.79 4.56
C VAL A 70 7.50 -1.85 5.61
N LEU A 71 6.83 -3.00 5.52
CA LEU A 71 7.14 -4.18 6.33
C LEU A 71 7.90 -5.21 5.49
N GLY A 72 8.91 -5.83 6.09
CA GLY A 72 9.62 -6.98 5.56
C GLY A 72 9.10 -8.27 6.17
N HIS A 73 8.84 -9.24 5.32
CA HIS A 73 8.32 -10.57 5.63
C HIS A 73 9.24 -11.64 4.99
N ASP A 74 9.07 -12.90 5.38
CA ASP A 74 9.84 -14.01 4.81
C ASP A 74 9.62 -14.18 3.29
N TRP A 75 8.46 -13.74 2.79
CA TRP A 75 8.09 -13.83 1.37
C TRP A 75 8.37 -12.55 0.56
N GLY A 76 8.82 -11.46 1.21
CA GLY A 76 9.02 -10.18 0.53
C GLY A 76 8.60 -8.98 1.38
N GLN A 77 7.90 -8.03 0.78
CA GLN A 77 7.54 -6.76 1.43
C GLN A 77 6.06 -6.43 1.24
N SER A 78 5.48 -5.76 2.23
CA SER A 78 4.20 -5.06 2.09
C SER A 78 4.41 -3.56 2.31
N LEU A 79 3.69 -2.73 1.55
CA LEU A 79 3.74 -1.28 1.63
C LEU A 79 2.33 -0.76 1.92
N TYR A 80 2.23 0.13 2.89
CA TYR A 80 1.00 0.83 3.27
C TYR A 80 1.26 2.31 3.02
N ALA A 81 0.48 2.93 2.15
CA ALA A 81 0.63 4.32 1.73
C ALA A 81 -0.61 5.15 2.08
N HIS A 82 -0.48 6.47 1.94
CA HIS A 82 -1.52 7.46 2.17
C HIS A 82 -2.12 7.35 3.58
N LEU A 83 -1.30 6.96 4.55
CA LEU A 83 -1.70 6.91 5.95
C LEU A 83 -1.95 8.34 6.46
N HIS A 84 -2.90 8.45 7.41
CA HIS A 84 -3.14 9.71 8.11
C HIS A 84 -2.17 9.88 9.30
N GLU A 85 -1.79 8.78 9.94
CA GLU A 85 -0.87 8.74 11.07
C GLU A 85 -0.19 7.36 11.12
N MET A 86 1.05 7.30 11.61
CA MET A 86 1.81 6.07 11.83
C MET A 86 2.00 5.78 13.32
N HIS A 87 1.66 4.56 13.75
CA HIS A 87 1.81 4.09 15.14
C HIS A 87 3.04 3.19 15.34
N VAL A 88 3.94 3.17 14.36
CA VAL A 88 5.14 2.32 14.34
C VAL A 88 6.34 3.14 13.90
N VAL A 89 7.53 2.69 14.29
CA VAL A 89 8.81 3.23 13.85
C VAL A 89 9.65 2.11 13.25
N ARG A 90 10.66 2.47 12.46
CA ARG A 90 11.65 1.50 11.96
C ARG A 90 12.36 0.82 13.13
N GLY A 91 12.48 -0.51 13.08
CA GLY A 91 13.13 -1.32 14.11
C GLY A 91 12.38 -2.61 14.37
#